data_AF-A0A959T7B5-F1
#
_entry.id   AF-A0A959T7B5-F1
#
_cell.length_a   1.000
_cell.length_b   1.000
_cell.length_c   1.000
_cell.angle_alpha   90.00
_cell.angle_beta   90.00
_cell.angle_gamma   90.00
#
_symmetry.space_group_name_H-M   'P 1'
#
loop_
_entity.id
_entity.type
_entity.pdbx_description
1 polymer ?
#
loop_
_entity_poly.entity_id
_entity_poly.type
_entity_poly.pdbx_seq_one_letter_code
_entity_poly.pdbx_strand_id
1 'polypeptide(L)'
;YKLVEYFSRYTKARMGIILGVNNLIDVFDEKYYRHLNGGMLEAFGILFTRDLKIYVYPSRAAEDEEIMTTANMPVHPRLQPLYDYLLFNKRIVDINTFDPNVLHIFSKHVLDLIRQGKGGWEVLVPPYVDNMIK
;
A
#
# COMPACT_ATOMS: atom_id res chain seq x y z
N TYR A 1 -6.24 -9.48 -3.85
CA TYR A 1 -7.33 -10.43 -3.56
C TYR A 1 -6.83 -11.82 -3.11
N LYS A 2 -5.90 -12.49 -3.82
CA LYS A 2 -5.43 -13.85 -3.48
C LYS A 2 -4.97 -14.07 -2.04
N LEU A 3 -4.21 -13.13 -1.47
CA LEU A 3 -3.73 -13.21 -0.09
C LEU A 3 -4.90 -13.22 0.93
N VAL A 4 -5.86 -12.32 0.72
CA VAL A 4 -7.07 -12.22 1.55
C VAL A 4 -7.90 -13.48 1.45
N GLU A 5 -8.07 -13.99 0.22
CA GLU A 5 -8.78 -15.23 -0.04
C GLU A 5 -8.11 -16.40 0.70
N TYR A 6 -6.78 -16.52 0.63
CA TYR A 6 -6.03 -17.54 1.33
C TYR A 6 -6.26 -17.51 2.85
N PHE A 7 -6.03 -16.36 3.50
CA PHE A 7 -6.21 -16.24 4.95
C PHE A 7 -7.65 -16.47 5.38
N SER A 8 -8.61 -16.09 4.55
CA SER A 8 -10.03 -16.28 4.82
C SER A 8 -10.48 -17.74 4.88
N ARG A 9 -9.66 -18.68 4.40
CA ARG A 9 -9.89 -20.12 4.56
C ARG A 9 -9.56 -20.61 5.97
N TYR A 10 -8.76 -19.85 6.71
CA TYR A 10 -8.24 -20.22 8.03
C TYR A 10 -8.80 -19.39 9.19
N THR A 11 -9.44 -18.25 8.91
CA THR A 11 -10.08 -17.42 9.94
C THR A 11 -11.34 -16.74 9.46
N LYS A 12 -12.28 -16.54 10.38
CA LYS A 12 -13.50 -15.72 10.22
C LYS A 12 -13.39 -14.36 10.91
N ALA A 13 -12.27 -14.09 11.58
CA ALA A 13 -12.04 -12.81 12.22
C ALA A 13 -11.94 -11.68 11.18
N ARG A 14 -12.26 -10.45 11.60
CA ARG A 14 -12.06 -9.25 10.79
C ARG A 14 -10.60 -9.13 10.40
N MET A 15 -10.34 -8.84 9.14
CA MET A 15 -9.00 -8.66 8.60
C MET A 15 -8.71 -7.18 8.36
N GLY A 16 -7.51 -6.75 8.76
CA GLY A 16 -6.95 -5.44 8.44
C GLY A 16 -5.68 -5.63 7.61
N ILE A 17 -5.52 -4.87 6.53
CA ILE A 17 -4.29 -4.84 5.74
C ILE A 17 -3.74 -3.43 5.77
N ILE A 18 -2.45 -3.30 6.05
CA ILE A 18 -1.73 -2.03 5.97
C ILE A 18 -0.93 -2.02 4.67
N LEU A 19 -1.06 -0.96 3.88
CA LEU A 19 -0.30 -0.79 2.64
C LEU A 19 -0.06 0.70 2.33
N GLY A 20 1.04 1.02 1.65
CA GLY A 20 1.31 2.38 1.19
C GLY A 20 0.38 2.80 0.05
N VAL A 21 0.07 4.09 -0.06
CA VAL A 21 -0.82 4.61 -1.13
C VAL A 21 -0.33 4.25 -2.54
N ASN A 22 0.98 4.14 -2.77
CA ASN A 22 1.55 3.62 -4.03
C ASN A 22 1.03 2.22 -4.38
N ASN A 23 0.98 1.32 -3.40
CA ASN A 23 0.44 -0.03 -3.58
C ASN A 23 -1.07 0.01 -3.76
N LEU A 24 -1.76 1.00 -3.19
CA LEU A 24 -3.19 1.18 -3.40
C LEU A 24 -3.49 1.55 -4.85
N ILE A 25 -2.68 2.42 -5.47
CA ILE A 25 -2.78 2.74 -6.91
C ILE A 25 -2.73 1.46 -7.74
N ASP A 26 -1.76 0.57 -7.46
CA ASP A 26 -1.65 -0.72 -8.14
C ASP A 26 -2.88 -1.61 -7.91
N VAL A 27 -3.52 -1.57 -6.73
CA VAL A 27 -4.76 -2.31 -6.47
C VAL A 27 -5.90 -1.85 -7.38
N PHE A 28 -5.93 -0.57 -7.76
CA PHE A 28 -6.91 0.00 -8.69
C PHE A 28 -6.45 -0.02 -10.16
N ASP A 29 -5.35 -0.70 -10.50
CA ASP A 29 -4.92 -0.87 -11.88
C ASP A 29 -5.55 -2.13 -12.51
N GLU A 30 -6.39 -1.92 -13.53
CA GLU A 30 -7.10 -2.98 -14.25
C GLU A 30 -6.17 -4.03 -14.90
N LYS A 31 -4.92 -3.67 -15.19
CA LYS A 31 -3.96 -4.59 -15.84
C LYS A 31 -3.76 -5.87 -15.02
N TYR A 32 -3.85 -5.79 -13.69
CA TYR A 32 -3.65 -6.94 -12.80
C TYR A 32 -4.84 -7.89 -12.73
N TYR A 33 -5.95 -7.59 -13.41
CA TYR A 33 -7.19 -8.36 -13.34
C TYR A 33 -7.67 -8.87 -14.71
N ARG A 34 -6.90 -8.67 -15.78
CA ARG A 34 -7.28 -9.07 -17.16
C ARG A 34 -7.47 -10.58 -17.34
N HIS A 35 -6.87 -11.40 -16.47
CA HIS A 35 -7.02 -12.85 -16.48
C HIS A 35 -8.28 -13.35 -15.75
N LEU A 36 -9.05 -12.45 -15.13
CA LEU A 36 -10.30 -12.78 -14.43
C LEU A 36 -11.50 -12.53 -15.35
N ASN A 37 -12.47 -13.44 -15.32
CA ASN A 37 -13.68 -13.34 -16.14
C ASN A 37 -14.50 -12.10 -15.80
N GLY A 38 -14.62 -11.76 -14.51
CA GLY A 38 -15.26 -10.54 -14.03
C GLY A 38 -14.30 -9.38 -13.81
N GLY A 39 -13.05 -9.50 -14.29
CA GLY A 39 -12.04 -8.45 -14.20
C GLY A 39 -11.80 -7.93 -12.78
N MET A 40 -11.65 -6.62 -12.66
CA MET A 40 -11.45 -5.96 -11.38
C MET A 40 -12.61 -6.19 -10.41
N LEU A 41 -13.86 -6.16 -10.88
CA LEU A 41 -15.04 -6.31 -10.02
C LEU A 41 -15.10 -7.68 -9.33
N GLU A 42 -14.64 -8.75 -10.00
CA GLU A 42 -14.52 -10.08 -9.39
C GLU A 42 -13.55 -10.06 -8.19
N ALA A 43 -12.36 -9.48 -8.38
CA ALA A 43 -11.35 -9.40 -7.33
C ALA A 43 -11.80 -8.53 -6.15
N PHE A 44 -12.48 -7.42 -6.44
CA PHE A 44 -13.02 -6.53 -5.42
C PHE A 44 -14.21 -7.15 -4.69
N GLY A 45 -15.05 -7.96 -5.35
CA GLY A 45 -16.11 -8.74 -4.69
C GLY A 45 -15.57 -9.68 -3.60
N ILE A 46 -14.40 -10.29 -3.82
CA ILE A 46 -13.71 -11.10 -2.80
C ILE A 46 -13.25 -10.23 -1.63
N LEU A 47 -12.73 -9.03 -1.91
CA LEU A 47 -12.29 -8.09 -0.87
C LEU A 47 -13.49 -7.56 -0.04
N PHE A 48 -14.66 -7.37 -0.66
CA PHE A 48 -15.83 -6.77 -0.01
C PHE A 48 -16.68 -7.73 0.82
N THR A 49 -16.77 -8.99 0.40
CA THR A 49 -17.60 -9.99 1.08
C THR A 49 -17.12 -10.34 2.49
N ARG A 50 -15.89 -9.96 2.87
CA ARG A 50 -15.17 -10.55 4.00
C ARG A 50 -14.81 -9.56 5.12
N ASP A 51 -15.57 -8.48 5.24
CA ASP A 51 -15.39 -7.41 6.25
C ASP A 51 -13.94 -6.90 6.36
N LEU A 52 -13.25 -6.81 5.21
CA LEU A 52 -11.87 -6.33 5.13
C LEU A 52 -11.81 -4.81 5.35
N LYS A 53 -10.79 -4.37 6.07
CA LYS A 53 -10.36 -2.96 6.13
C LYS A 53 -8.95 -2.80 5.61
N ILE A 54 -8.75 -1.79 4.76
CA ILE A 54 -7.47 -1.37 4.24
C ILE A 54 -7.08 -0.08 4.96
N TYR A 55 -5.93 -0.12 5.61
CA TYR A 55 -5.28 1.02 6.24
C TYR A 55 -4.18 1.51 5.33
N VAL A 56 -4.26 2.76 4.91
CA VAL A 56 -3.39 3.34 3.89
C VAL A 56 -2.35 4.20 4.56
N TYR A 57 -1.09 3.85 4.38
CA TYR A 57 0.04 4.67 4.82
C TYR A 57 0.38 5.68 3.71
N PRO A 58 0.59 6.96 4.05
CA PRO A 58 0.93 7.97 3.05
C PRO A 58 2.29 7.69 2.42
N SER A 59 2.53 8.28 1.26
CA SER A 59 3.83 8.20 0.60
C SER A 59 4.27 9.56 0.09
N ARG A 60 5.57 9.74 -0.03
CA ARG A 60 6.18 10.97 -0.53
C ARG A 60 7.40 10.59 -1.36
N ALA A 61 7.49 11.02 -2.62
CA ALA A 61 8.58 10.58 -3.48
C ALA A 61 9.91 11.26 -3.13
N ALA A 62 9.86 12.53 -2.71
CA ALA A 62 11.02 13.30 -2.26
C ALA A 62 10.67 14.26 -1.11
N GLU A 63 11.67 14.76 -0.39
CA GLU A 63 11.50 15.67 0.76
C GLU A 63 10.89 17.04 0.44
N ASP A 64 10.70 17.38 -0.83
CA ASP A 64 10.07 18.61 -1.33
C ASP A 64 8.72 18.37 -2.00
N GLU A 65 8.38 17.11 -2.30
CA GLU A 65 7.11 16.75 -2.94
C GLU A 65 5.93 16.73 -1.97
N GLU A 66 4.72 16.82 -2.51
CA GLU A 66 3.48 16.71 -1.74
C GLU A 66 3.31 15.29 -1.18
N ILE A 67 2.71 15.19 0.02
CA ILE A 67 2.36 13.90 0.61
C ILE A 67 1.12 13.36 -0.12
N MET A 68 1.26 12.17 -0.68
CA MET A 68 0.14 11.46 -1.30
C MET A 68 -0.61 10.63 -0.26
N THR A 69 -1.93 10.76 -0.27
CA THR A 69 -2.92 10.12 0.61
C THR A 69 -4.11 9.65 -0.22
N THR A 70 -5.13 9.06 0.41
CA THR A 70 -6.37 8.74 -0.32
C THR A 70 -7.10 9.97 -0.88
N ALA A 71 -6.82 11.18 -0.39
CA ALA A 71 -7.47 12.40 -0.85
C ALA A 71 -6.97 12.90 -2.22
N ASN A 72 -5.69 12.69 -2.54
CA ASN A 72 -5.04 13.18 -3.76
C ASN A 72 -4.43 12.08 -4.63
N MET A 73 -4.59 10.80 -4.25
CA MET A 73 -4.20 9.66 -5.07
C MET A 73 -4.90 9.69 -6.44
N PRO A 74 -4.18 9.43 -7.55
CA PRO A 74 -4.80 9.33 -8.86
C PRO A 74 -5.70 8.09 -8.94
N VAL A 75 -6.97 8.29 -9.29
CA VAL A 75 -7.95 7.23 -9.53
C VAL A 75 -8.52 7.40 -10.92
N HIS A 76 -8.60 6.31 -11.68
CA HIS A 76 -9.18 6.35 -13.02
C HIS A 76 -10.67 6.74 -12.92
N PRO A 77 -11.21 7.67 -13.73
CA PRO A 77 -12.58 8.17 -13.59
C PRO A 77 -13.67 7.10 -13.57
N ARG A 78 -13.47 5.98 -14.30
CA ARG A 78 -14.41 4.84 -14.29
C ARG A 78 -14.47 4.11 -12.95
N LEU A 79 -13.41 4.17 -12.17
CA LEU A 79 -13.29 3.52 -10.86
C LEU A 79 -13.61 4.48 -9.71
N GLN A 80 -13.75 5.78 -9.97
CA GLN A 80 -14.10 6.78 -8.97
C GLN A 80 -15.33 6.39 -8.14
N PRO A 81 -16.46 5.93 -8.72
CA PRO A 81 -17.63 5.56 -7.92
C PRO A 81 -17.36 4.39 -6.97
N LEU A 82 -16.54 3.43 -7.39
CA LEU A 82 -16.14 2.30 -6.56
C LEU A 82 -15.22 2.76 -5.43
N TYR A 83 -14.27 3.64 -5.75
CA TYR A 83 -13.34 4.22 -4.79
C TYR A 83 -14.07 5.02 -3.70
N ASP A 84 -14.97 5.92 -4.11
CA ASP A 84 -15.79 6.75 -3.21
C ASP A 84 -16.65 5.88 -2.30
N TYR A 85 -17.25 4.81 -2.83
CA TYR A 85 -17.99 3.84 -2.04
C TYR A 85 -17.11 3.22 -0.94
N LEU A 86 -15.83 2.93 -1.23
CA LEU A 86 -14.93 2.30 -0.26
C LEU A 86 -14.46 3.23 0.84
N LEU A 87 -14.20 4.50 0.49
CA LEU A 87 -13.91 5.53 1.48
C LEU A 87 -15.13 5.81 2.35
N PHE A 88 -16.31 6.00 1.74
CA PHE A 88 -17.55 6.28 2.45
C PHE A 88 -17.90 5.19 3.48
N ASN A 89 -17.74 3.91 3.09
CA ASN A 89 -18.00 2.77 3.97
C ASN A 89 -16.85 2.44 4.92
N LYS A 90 -15.79 3.26 4.98
CA LYS A 90 -14.60 3.05 5.83
C LYS A 90 -13.95 1.68 5.59
N ARG A 91 -14.01 1.21 4.34
CA ARG A 91 -13.28 0.04 3.84
C ARG A 91 -11.83 0.39 3.55
N ILE A 92 -11.58 1.64 3.15
CA ILE A 92 -10.26 2.24 3.01
C ILE A 92 -10.19 3.40 4.03
N VAL A 93 -9.12 3.45 4.82
CA VAL A 93 -8.92 4.46 5.87
C VAL A 93 -7.45 4.88 5.88
N ASP A 94 -7.18 6.19 5.82
CA ASP A 94 -5.82 6.71 5.97
C ASP A 94 -5.31 6.54 7.40
N ILE A 95 -4.02 6.20 7.51
CA ILE A 95 -3.27 6.28 8.76
C ILE A 95 -2.78 7.71 8.90
N ASN A 96 -3.36 8.43 9.86
CA ASN A 96 -3.00 9.83 10.13
C ASN A 96 -1.78 9.96 11.06
N THR A 97 -1.39 8.88 11.74
CA THR A 97 -0.25 8.84 12.66
C THR A 97 0.97 8.27 11.91
N PHE A 98 1.75 9.15 11.31
CA PHE A 98 2.95 8.79 10.55
C PHE A 98 4.06 9.82 10.79
N ASP A 99 5.31 9.43 10.49
CA ASP A 99 6.46 10.33 10.52
C ASP A 99 6.77 10.83 9.09
N PRO A 100 6.56 12.12 8.79
CA PRO A 100 6.84 12.69 7.47
C PRO A 100 8.31 12.59 7.05
N ASN A 101 9.24 12.51 8.00
CA ASN A 101 10.67 12.55 7.75
C ASN A 101 11.19 11.22 7.18
N VAL A 102 10.43 10.13 7.27
CA VAL A 102 10.84 8.80 6.77
C VAL A 102 10.12 8.37 5.50
N LEU A 103 9.14 9.16 5.03
CA LEU A 103 8.29 8.77 3.89
C LEU A 103 9.04 8.64 2.56
N HIS A 104 10.16 9.35 2.42
CA HIS A 104 11.00 9.36 1.22
C HIS A 104 12.06 8.24 1.22
N ILE A 105 12.11 7.44 2.29
CA ILE A 105 13.07 6.34 2.41
C ILE A 105 12.52 5.10 1.70
N PHE A 106 13.14 4.73 0.58
CA PHE A 106 12.76 3.56 -0.20
C PHE A 106 13.72 2.40 0.01
N SER A 107 13.20 1.22 0.35
CA SER A 107 14.01 0.02 0.63
C SER A 107 14.88 -0.39 -0.56
N LYS A 108 14.41 -0.15 -1.79
CA LYS A 108 15.18 -0.42 -3.01
C LYS A 108 16.43 0.46 -3.09
N HIS A 109 16.31 1.74 -2.73
CA HIS A 109 17.44 2.67 -2.72
C HIS A 109 18.49 2.25 -1.68
N VAL A 110 18.05 1.91 -0.46
CA VAL A 110 18.92 1.38 0.61
C VAL A 110 19.65 0.11 0.15
N LEU A 111 18.93 -0.83 -0.47
CA LEU A 111 19.51 -2.08 -0.97
C LEU A 111 20.53 -1.84 -2.09
N ASP A 112 20.28 -0.87 -2.97
CA ASP A 112 21.21 -0.53 -4.05
C ASP A 112 22.50 0.11 -3.51
N LEU A 113 22.42 0.94 -2.47
CA LEU A 113 23.59 1.49 -1.77
C LEU A 113 24.46 0.37 -1.16
N ILE A 114 23.82 -0.56 -0.43
CA ILE A 114 24.50 -1.71 0.18
C ILE A 114 25.22 -2.55 -0.89
N ARG A 115 24.53 -2.89 -1.98
CA ARG A 115 25.10 -3.70 -3.07
C ARG A 115 26.27 -3.02 -3.80
N GLN A 116 26.26 -1.69 -3.84
CA GLN A 116 27.33 -0.91 -4.45
C GLN A 116 28.49 -0.62 -3.48
N GLY A 117 28.39 -1.04 -2.21
CA GLY A 117 29.38 -0.72 -1.18
C GLY A 117 29.45 0.78 -0.86
N LYS A 118 28.39 1.54 -1.15
CA LYS A 118 28.31 2.98 -0.83
C LYS A 118 27.76 3.15 0.58
N GLY A 119 28.43 3.97 1.40
CA GLY A 119 27.92 4.35 2.72
C GLY A 119 26.79 5.37 2.65
N GLY A 120 26.24 5.76 3.81
CA GLY A 120 25.14 6.70 3.95
C GLY A 120 23.76 6.05 4.03
N TRP A 121 23.65 4.73 3.85
CA TRP A 121 22.40 3.99 4.05
C TRP A 121 22.12 3.73 5.54
N GLU A 122 23.14 3.83 6.39
CA GLU A 122 23.08 3.56 7.83
C GLU A 122 22.14 4.56 8.55
N VAL A 123 22.06 5.80 8.07
CA VAL A 123 21.13 6.82 8.60
C VAL A 123 19.69 6.62 8.12
N LEU A 124 19.47 5.77 7.11
CA LEU A 124 18.16 5.49 6.51
C LEU A 124 17.46 4.27 7.14
N VAL A 125 18.12 3.59 8.06
CA VAL A 125 17.59 2.41 8.73
C VAL A 125 17.69 2.56 10.25
N PRO A 126 16.88 1.84 11.03
CA PRO A 126 17.05 1.81 12.48
C PRO A 126 18.47 1.37 12.87
N PRO A 127 19.09 1.93 13.91
CA PRO A 127 20.49 1.65 14.28
C PRO A 127 20.82 0.16 14.48
N TYR A 128 19.86 -0.64 14.95
CA TYR A 128 20.02 -2.09 15.10
C TYR A 128 20.21 -2.83 13.77
N VAL A 129 19.62 -2.33 12.67
CA VAL A 129 19.69 -2.95 11.35
C VAL A 129 21.07 -2.75 10.72
N ASP A 130 21.70 -1.59 10.92
CA ASP A 130 23.07 -1.31 10.46
C ASP A 130 24.06 -2.34 11.02
N ASN A 131 24.02 -2.56 12.34
CA ASN A 131 24.91 -3.50 13.04
C ASN A 131 24.75 -4.96 12.60
N MET A 132 23.59 -5.35 12.06
CA MET A 132 23.32 -6.71 11.62
C MET A 132 23.78 -6.97 10.17
N ILE A 133 23.83 -5.92 9.34
CA ILE A 133 24.20 -6.02 7.92
C ILE A 133 25.72 -5.93 7.73
N LYS A 134 26.42 -5.18 8.60
CA LYS A 134 27.89 -5.15 8.68
C LYS A 134 28.47 -6.48 9.16
#